data_AF-A0A6A4RSK2-F1
#
_entry.id   AF-A0A6A4RSK2-F1
#
_cell.length_a   1.000
_cell.length_b   1.000
_cell.length_c   1.000
_cell.angle_alpha   90.00
_cell.angle_beta   90.00
_cell.angle_gamma   90.00
#
_symmetry.space_group_name_H-M   'P 1'
#
loop_
_entity.id
_entity.type
_entity.pdbx_description
1 polymer ?
#
loop_
_entity_poly.entity_id
_entity_poly.type
_entity_poly.pdbx_seq_one_letter_code
_entity_poly.pdbx_strand_id
1 'polypeptide(L)'
;MHDSGSVQMARALKHAALCLMLLPRFLLAAVMLWLLDFLCIRKKVLLNMGDRQDSADDPPVCVSDSNKMFTLESLRAVWYGQKLDFFKSAHLGRSAPNTEVVLVQEQRRVRILDCMRGKRPLILNFGSCS
;
A
#
# COMPACT_ATOMS: atom_id res chain seq x y z
N MET A 1 54.24 24.70 -28.41
CA MET A 1 53.35 24.64 -27.22
C MET A 1 51.91 24.16 -27.53
N HIS A 2 51.53 23.88 -28.78
CA HIS A 2 50.15 23.45 -29.12
C HIS A 2 49.85 21.95 -28.91
N ASP A 3 50.87 21.08 -28.87
CA ASP A 3 50.68 19.61 -28.91
C ASP A 3 50.32 19.00 -27.55
N SER A 4 50.69 19.64 -26.44
CA SER A 4 50.40 19.10 -25.10
C SER A 4 48.94 19.30 -24.68
N GLY A 5 48.26 20.33 -25.21
CA GLY A 5 46.86 20.63 -24.91
C GLY A 5 45.86 19.70 -25.59
N SER A 6 46.14 19.30 -26.84
CA SER A 6 45.28 18.40 -27.63
C SER A 6 45.23 16.98 -27.02
N VAL A 7 46.36 16.48 -26.53
CA VAL A 7 46.48 15.17 -25.88
C VAL A 7 45.74 15.13 -24.53
N GLN A 8 45.80 16.23 -23.77
CA GLN A 8 45.06 16.37 -22.51
C GLN A 8 43.54 16.45 -22.74
N MET A 9 43.08 17.21 -23.74
CA MET A 9 41.66 17.24 -24.10
C MET A 9 41.14 15.88 -24.59
N ALA A 10 41.90 15.16 -25.41
CA ALA A 10 41.51 13.83 -25.90
C ALA A 10 41.38 12.80 -24.76
N ARG A 11 42.24 12.87 -23.73
CA ARG A 11 42.10 12.03 -22.52
C ARG A 11 40.87 12.42 -21.70
N ALA A 12 40.65 13.72 -21.50
CA ALA A 12 39.47 14.21 -20.77
C ALA A 12 38.16 13.78 -21.46
N LEU A 13 38.10 13.84 -22.80
CA LEU A 13 36.94 13.41 -23.56
C LEU A 13 36.67 11.90 -23.43
N LYS A 14 37.72 11.08 -23.43
CA LYS A 14 37.62 9.63 -23.21
C LYS A 14 37.10 9.30 -21.81
N HIS A 15 37.63 9.98 -20.78
CA HIS A 15 37.14 9.81 -19.41
C HIS A 15 35.71 10.30 -19.22
N ALA A 16 35.34 11.41 -19.86
CA ALA A 16 33.97 11.92 -19.87
C ALA A 16 33.02 10.92 -20.55
N ALA A 17 33.39 10.36 -21.70
CA ALA A 17 32.60 9.35 -22.40
C ALA A 17 32.42 8.06 -21.57
N LEU A 18 33.48 7.60 -20.90
CA LEU A 18 33.40 6.46 -19.98
C LEU A 18 32.47 6.75 -18.80
N CYS A 19 32.55 7.93 -18.20
CA CYS A 19 31.63 8.34 -17.13
C CYS A 19 30.19 8.39 -17.62
N LEU A 20 29.95 8.93 -18.82
CA LEU A 20 28.62 9.04 -19.41
C LEU A 20 27.99 7.68 -19.72
N MET A 21 28.79 6.64 -19.95
CA MET A 21 28.31 5.27 -20.15
C MET A 21 28.19 4.44 -18.86
N LEU A 22 29.07 4.64 -17.87
CA LEU A 22 29.04 3.91 -16.60
C LEU A 22 28.02 4.47 -15.60
N LEU A 23 27.93 5.79 -15.48
CA LEU A 23 27.02 6.46 -14.55
C LEU A 23 25.55 6.03 -14.70
N PRO A 24 24.95 5.96 -15.92
CA PRO A 24 23.56 5.55 -16.05
C PRO A 24 23.34 4.08 -15.65
N ARG A 25 24.31 3.18 -15.93
CA ARG A 25 24.21 1.79 -15.49
C ARG A 25 24.28 1.66 -13.97
N PHE A 26 25.17 2.42 -13.35
CA PHE A 26 25.27 2.47 -11.89
C PHE A 26 24.01 3.05 -11.25
N LEU A 27 23.50 4.16 -11.77
CA LEU A 27 22.24 4.76 -11.33
C LEU A 27 21.07 3.79 -11.49
N LEU A 28 20.97 3.10 -12.63
CA LEU A 28 19.91 2.13 -12.86
C LEU A 28 20.00 0.97 -11.86
N ALA A 29 21.19 0.43 -11.61
CA ALA A 29 21.39 -0.62 -10.62
C ALA A 29 21.05 -0.15 -9.20
N ALA A 30 21.45 1.06 -8.82
CA ALA A 30 21.11 1.66 -7.54
C ALA A 30 19.60 1.87 -7.37
N VAL A 31 18.91 2.35 -8.42
CA VAL A 31 17.45 2.50 -8.43
C VAL A 31 16.77 1.14 -8.34
N MET A 32 17.24 0.13 -9.07
CA MET A 32 16.69 -1.23 -9.01
C MET A 32 16.85 -1.83 -7.62
N LEU A 33 18.03 -1.72 -7.00
CA LEU A 33 18.28 -2.18 -5.63
C LEU A 33 17.40 -1.43 -4.62
N TRP A 34 17.29 -0.11 -4.76
CA TRP A 34 16.43 0.70 -3.89
C TRP A 34 14.96 0.33 -4.02
N LEU A 35 14.47 0.04 -5.23
CA LEU A 35 13.12 -0.46 -5.45
C LEU A 35 12.92 -1.87 -4.87
N LEU A 36 13.90 -2.78 -5.02
CA LEU A 36 13.86 -4.10 -4.40
C LEU A 36 13.83 -4.00 -2.88
N ASP A 37 14.68 -3.16 -2.28
CA ASP A 37 14.71 -2.93 -0.83
C ASP A 37 13.38 -2.33 -0.35
N PHE A 38 12.84 -1.35 -1.07
CA PHE A 38 11.54 -0.77 -0.73
C PHE A 38 10.42 -1.80 -0.80
N LEU A 39 10.38 -2.63 -1.84
CA LEU A 39 9.43 -3.73 -1.98
C LEU A 39 9.62 -4.81 -0.91
N CYS A 40 10.85 -5.16 -0.56
CA CYS A 40 11.18 -6.14 0.47
C CYS A 40 10.80 -5.64 1.87
N ILE A 41 11.13 -4.38 2.19
CA ILE A 41 10.74 -3.74 3.45
C ILE A 41 9.22 -3.63 3.52
N ARG A 42 8.55 -3.17 2.45
CA ARG A 42 7.08 -3.11 2.38
C ARG A 42 6.45 -4.48 2.55
N LYS A 43 6.94 -5.51 1.87
CA LYS A 43 6.43 -6.88 1.98
C LYS A 43 6.66 -7.45 3.37
N LYS A 44 7.83 -7.23 3.97
CA LYS A 44 8.15 -7.65 5.34
C LYS A 44 7.28 -6.95 6.37
N VAL A 45 7.09 -5.63 6.24
CA VAL A 45 6.20 -4.85 7.10
C VAL A 45 4.76 -5.30 6.92
N LEU A 46 4.30 -5.50 5.69
CA LEU A 46 2.95 -5.98 5.40
C LEU A 46 2.71 -7.37 5.95
N LEU A 47 3.64 -8.31 5.76
CA LEU A 47 3.55 -9.67 6.33
C LEU A 47 3.54 -9.63 7.86
N ASN A 48 4.43 -8.85 8.48
CA ASN A 48 4.45 -8.67 9.94
C ASN A 48 3.19 -7.97 10.48
N MET A 49 2.52 -7.16 9.66
CA MET A 49 1.27 -6.50 10.02
C MET A 49 0.08 -7.46 9.85
N GLY A 50 0.12 -8.30 8.82
CA GLY A 50 -0.80 -9.43 8.63
C GLY A 50 -0.70 -10.48 9.75
N ASP A 51 0.50 -10.82 10.20
CA ASP A 51 0.73 -11.77 11.29
C ASP A 51 0.25 -11.22 12.66
N ARG A 52 0.16 -9.89 12.80
CA ARG A 52 -0.49 -9.23 13.94
C ARG A 52 -2.01 -9.09 13.80
N GLN A 53 -2.53 -9.40 12.62
CA GLN A 53 -3.94 -9.29 12.26
C GLN A 53 -4.59 -10.68 12.06
N ASP A 54 -3.78 -11.75 11.99
CA ASP A 54 -4.17 -13.17 11.88
C ASP A 54 -4.72 -13.75 13.20
N SER A 55 -5.56 -12.97 13.89
CA SER A 55 -6.47 -13.50 14.90
C SER A 55 -7.71 -14.08 14.19
N ALA A 56 -7.55 -15.29 13.67
CA ALA A 56 -8.52 -16.39 13.43
C ALA A 56 -10.00 -16.16 13.02
N ASP A 57 -10.51 -14.95 12.72
CA ASP A 57 -11.95 -14.75 12.50
C ASP A 57 -12.36 -13.74 11.41
N ASP A 58 -11.43 -13.27 10.55
CA ASP A 58 -11.81 -12.37 9.45
C ASP A 58 -12.29 -13.14 8.20
N PRO A 59 -13.51 -12.87 7.68
CA PRO A 59 -14.02 -13.51 6.48
C PRO A 59 -13.22 -13.09 5.23
N PRO A 60 -13.10 -13.96 4.22
CA PRO A 60 -12.29 -13.67 3.04
C PRO A 60 -12.85 -12.43 2.32
N VAL A 61 -12.00 -11.41 2.19
CA VAL A 61 -12.25 -10.28 1.30
C VAL A 61 -12.50 -10.86 -0.09
N CYS A 62 -13.73 -10.73 -0.58
CA CYS A 62 -14.17 -11.22 -1.89
C CYS A 62 -13.45 -10.43 -3.02
N VAL A 63 -12.16 -10.71 -3.22
CA VAL A 63 -11.45 -10.30 -4.42
C VAL A 63 -11.85 -11.30 -5.49
N SER A 64 -12.64 -10.82 -6.45
CA SER A 64 -13.18 -11.59 -7.56
C SER A 64 -12.13 -12.52 -8.20
N ASP A 65 -12.39 -13.83 -8.10
CA ASP A 65 -11.66 -14.92 -8.74
C ASP A 65 -11.76 -14.84 -10.26
N SER A 66 -10.89 -14.04 -10.88
CA SER A 66 -10.68 -14.10 -12.32
C SER A 66 -9.19 -14.13 -12.66
N ASN A 67 -8.57 -15.24 -12.27
CA ASN A 67 -7.50 -15.96 -13.00
C ASN A 67 -6.40 -15.14 -13.70
N LYS A 68 -5.85 -14.14 -13.01
CA LYS A 68 -4.56 -13.55 -13.41
C LYS A 68 -3.86 -12.92 -12.20
N MET A 69 -3.33 -13.76 -11.31
CA MET A 69 -2.71 -13.40 -10.03
C MET A 69 -1.45 -12.49 -10.14
N PHE A 70 -1.06 -12.07 -11.34
CA PHE A 70 0.11 -11.22 -11.60
C PHE A 70 -0.10 -10.23 -12.76
N THR A 71 -1.31 -9.72 -12.97
CA THR A 71 -1.48 -8.54 -13.84
C THR A 71 -1.18 -7.25 -13.10
N LEU A 72 -0.74 -6.23 -13.85
CA LEU A 72 -0.64 -4.87 -13.33
C LEU A 72 -1.98 -4.39 -12.76
N GLU A 73 -3.10 -4.80 -13.37
CA GLU A 73 -4.44 -4.49 -12.86
C GLU A 73 -4.73 -5.16 -11.51
N SER A 74 -4.33 -6.42 -11.32
CA SER A 74 -4.44 -7.10 -10.02
C SER A 74 -3.57 -6.42 -8.97
N LEU A 75 -2.32 -6.08 -9.31
CA LEU A 75 -1.43 -5.36 -8.39
C LEU A 75 -1.96 -3.97 -8.06
N ARG A 76 -2.53 -3.26 -9.05
CA ARG A 76 -3.17 -1.96 -8.85
C ARG A 76 -4.41 -2.08 -7.97
N ALA A 77 -5.23 -3.10 -8.15
CA ALA A 77 -6.39 -3.36 -7.31
C ALA A 77 -6.00 -3.69 -5.86
N VAL A 78 -4.99 -4.54 -5.66
CA VAL A 78 -4.43 -4.85 -4.33
C VAL A 78 -3.86 -3.59 -3.67
N TRP A 79 -3.06 -2.82 -4.39
CA TRP A 79 -2.49 -1.57 -3.88
C TRP A 79 -3.57 -0.54 -3.55
N TYR A 80 -4.59 -0.44 -4.40
CA TYR A 80 -5.72 0.45 -4.18
C TYR A 80 -6.54 0.04 -2.94
N GLY A 81 -6.80 -1.27 -2.79
CA GLY A 81 -7.46 -1.84 -1.59
C GLY A 81 -6.65 -1.56 -0.32
N GLN A 82 -5.36 -1.87 -0.32
CA GLN A 82 -4.47 -1.58 0.82
C GLN A 82 -4.39 -0.10 1.15
N LYS A 83 -4.32 0.77 0.14
CA LYS A 83 -4.33 2.21 0.33
C LYS A 83 -5.65 2.65 0.98
N LEU A 84 -6.79 2.15 0.52
CA LEU A 84 -8.09 2.43 1.12
C LEU A 84 -8.20 1.90 2.55
N ASP A 85 -7.66 0.71 2.83
CA ASP A 85 -7.64 0.12 4.16
C ASP A 85 -6.87 0.99 5.16
N PHE A 86 -5.76 1.58 4.73
CA PHE A 86 -5.00 2.53 5.58
C PHE A 86 -5.81 3.77 5.96
N PHE A 87 -6.77 4.17 5.13
CA PHE A 87 -7.66 5.30 5.41
C PHE A 87 -8.96 4.89 6.12
N LYS A 88 -9.20 3.60 6.37
CA LYS A 88 -10.36 3.17 7.16
C LYS A 88 -10.21 3.70 8.58
N SER A 89 -11.28 4.30 9.11
CA SER A 89 -11.25 4.82 10.49
C SER A 89 -11.42 3.72 11.54
N ALA A 90 -12.05 2.59 11.19
CA ALA A 90 -12.26 1.45 12.07
C ALA A 90 -11.09 0.46 12.01
N HIS A 91 -10.56 0.07 13.17
CA HIS A 91 -9.49 -0.93 13.29
C HIS A 91 -9.75 -1.82 14.51
N LEU A 92 -9.38 -3.10 14.44
CA LEU A 92 -9.47 -4.03 15.56
C LEU A 92 -8.65 -3.55 16.77
N GLY A 93 -9.20 -3.73 17.98
CA GLY A 93 -8.58 -3.28 19.23
C GLY A 93 -8.56 -1.76 19.44
N ARG A 94 -9.06 -0.96 18.50
CA ARG A 94 -9.28 0.48 18.66
C ARG A 94 -10.74 0.75 19.04
N SER A 95 -11.02 1.97 19.48
CA SER A 95 -12.39 2.40 19.74
C SER A 95 -13.22 2.35 18.45
N ALA A 96 -14.40 1.74 18.51
CA ALA A 96 -15.32 1.69 17.39
C ALA A 96 -15.77 3.11 16.98
N PRO A 97 -15.80 3.46 15.68
CA PRO A 97 -16.30 4.76 15.23
C PRO A 97 -17.78 4.94 15.59
N ASN A 98 -18.12 6.10 16.16
CA ASN A 98 -19.49 6.41 16.56
C ASN A 98 -20.22 7.20 15.45
N THR A 99 -20.42 6.56 14.29
CA THR A 99 -21.05 7.19 13.13
C THR A 99 -22.57 7.32 13.29
N GLU A 100 -23.15 8.28 12.57
CA GLU A 100 -24.61 8.51 12.54
C GLU A 100 -25.32 7.45 11.68
N VAL A 101 -26.45 6.96 12.17
CA VAL A 101 -27.35 6.03 11.49
C VAL A 101 -28.80 6.47 11.69
N VAL A 102 -29.71 6.00 10.84
CA VAL A 102 -31.15 6.31 10.97
C VAL A 102 -31.88 5.05 11.41
N LEU A 103 -32.60 5.13 12.53
CA LEU A 103 -33.44 4.04 12.98
C LEU A 103 -34.71 4.01 12.12
N VAL A 104 -34.92 2.91 11.39
CA VAL A 104 -36.04 2.75 10.45
C VAL A 104 -37.39 2.92 11.14
N GLN A 105 -37.52 2.40 12.36
CA GLN A 105 -38.79 2.38 13.08
C GLN A 105 -39.23 3.77 13.58
N GLU A 106 -38.27 4.64 13.92
CA GLU A 106 -38.54 5.97 14.50
C GLU A 106 -38.21 7.13 13.55
N GLN A 107 -37.69 6.84 12.35
CA GLN A 107 -37.10 7.83 11.42
C GLN A 107 -36.12 8.80 12.09
N ARG A 108 -35.50 8.36 13.18
CA ARG A 108 -34.66 9.19 14.03
C ARG A 108 -33.19 8.95 13.73
N ARG A 109 -32.41 10.03 13.67
CA ARG A 109 -30.95 9.96 13.64
C ARG A 109 -30.42 9.60 15.03
N VAL A 110 -29.68 8.52 15.09
CA VAL A 110 -28.99 8.02 16.30
C VAL A 110 -27.55 7.70 15.92
N ARG A 111 -26.67 7.44 16.88
CA ARG A 111 -25.33 6.93 16.57
C ARG A 111 -25.22 5.44 16.87
N ILE A 112 -24.27 4.77 16.22
CA ILE A 112 -24.10 3.32 16.36
C ILE A 112 -23.94 2.89 17.82
N LEU A 113 -23.17 3.64 18.62
CA LEU A 113 -22.93 3.28 20.02
C LEU A 113 -24.17 3.49 20.91
N ASP A 114 -25.13 4.31 20.48
CA ASP A 114 -26.40 4.51 21.20
C ASP A 114 -27.28 3.24 21.14
N CYS A 115 -27.04 2.36 20.15
CA CYS A 115 -27.71 1.06 20.03
C CYS A 115 -27.14 -0.01 20.99
N MET A 116 -26.03 0.27 21.70
CA MET A 116 -25.44 -0.67 22.64
C MET A 116 -26.28 -0.82 23.91
N ARG A 117 -26.41 -2.06 24.40
CA ARG A 117 -27.10 -2.35 25.67
C ARG A 117 -26.09 -2.72 26.76
N GLY A 118 -25.60 -1.70 27.46
CA GLY A 118 -24.63 -1.87 28.55
C GLY A 118 -23.33 -2.48 28.04
N LYS A 119 -22.91 -3.61 28.65
CA LYS A 119 -21.67 -4.34 28.27
C LYS A 119 -21.88 -5.45 27.25
N ARG A 120 -23.09 -5.59 26.68
CA ARG A 120 -23.36 -6.64 25.69
C ARG A 120 -22.66 -6.31 24.37
N PRO A 121 -22.02 -7.29 23.71
CA PRO A 121 -21.48 -7.08 22.36
C PRO A 121 -22.58 -6.64 21.39
N LEU A 122 -22.28 -5.65 20.57
CA LEU A 122 -23.13 -5.19 19.47
C LEU A 122 -22.56 -5.71 18.16
N ILE A 123 -23.34 -6.50 17.43
CA ILE A 123 -22.95 -7.06 16.14
C ILE A 123 -23.60 -6.20 15.05
N LEU A 124 -22.81 -5.75 14.08
CA LEU A 124 -23.26 -4.93 12.96
C LEU A 124 -23.16 -5.75 11.67
N ASN A 125 -24.23 -5.78 10.90
CA ASN A 125 -24.25 -6.38 9.57
C ASN A 125 -24.73 -5.30 8.58
N PHE A 126 -23.84 -4.89 7.69
CA PHE A 126 -24.13 -3.89 6.66
C PHE A 126 -24.44 -4.60 5.35
N GLY A 127 -25.53 -4.21 4.70
CA GLY A 127 -25.95 -4.75 3.42
C GLY A 127 -26.94 -3.84 2.72
N SER A 128 -27.15 -4.09 1.43
CA SER A 128 -28.14 -3.42 0.60
C SER A 128 -28.90 -4.47 -0.22
N CYS A 129 -30.20 -4.26 -0.42
CA CYS A 129 -30.93 -5.01 -1.44
C CYS A 129 -30.45 -4.50 -2.81
N SER A 130 -29.91 -5.41 -3.63
CA SER A 130 -29.69 -5.17 -5.05
C SER A 130 -30.90 -5.63 -5.86
#